data_AF-A0A453CRW5-F1
#
_entry.id   AF-A0A453CRW5-F1
#
_cell.length_a   1.000
_cell.length_b   1.000
_cell.length_c   1.000
_cell.angle_alpha   90.00
_cell.angle_beta   90.00
_cell.angle_gamma   90.00
#
_symmetry.space_group_name_H-M   'P 1'
#
loop_
_entity.id
_entity.type
_entity.pdbx_description
1 polymer ?
#
loop_
_entity_poly.entity_id
_entity_poly.type
_entity_poly.pdbx_seq_one_letter_code
_entity_poly.pdbx_strand_id
1 'polypeptide(L)'
;AIYEFAVIFSIRVKDQDAFERNFFQLKVFYMDTRGILPPSPEEYRILGLNLMRLLAENRVAEFHTELELLPPRALDHPCIKYAVELEQSFMEGTYNRLTNGRQAVPHETYLYFMDLLAETIRDEIADCSGQAYDHLPVDDARKMLMFSSEQKLLEYISE
;
A
#
# COMPACT_ATOMS: atom_id res chain seq x y z
N ALA A 1 -1.92 -7.10 -22.12
CA ALA A 1 -3.24 -6.47 -22.30
C ALA A 1 -4.35 -7.13 -21.47
N ILE A 2 -4.90 -8.30 -21.82
CA ILE A 2 -6.09 -8.85 -21.09
C ILE A 2 -5.85 -9.02 -19.59
N TYR A 3 -4.69 -9.58 -19.20
CA TYR A 3 -4.33 -9.72 -17.78
C TYR A 3 -4.15 -8.38 -17.07
N GLU A 4 -3.61 -7.36 -17.73
CA GLU A 4 -3.46 -6.02 -17.15
C GLU A 4 -4.84 -5.38 -16.86
N PHE A 5 -5.80 -5.55 -17.78
CA PHE A 5 -7.18 -5.13 -17.55
C PHE A 5 -7.85 -5.93 -16.43
N ALA A 6 -7.60 -7.25 -16.34
CA ALA A 6 -8.13 -8.08 -15.27
C ALA A 6 -7.64 -7.61 -13.90
N VAL A 7 -6.35 -7.29 -13.77
CA VAL A 7 -5.76 -6.73 -12.55
C VAL A 7 -6.42 -5.41 -12.16
N ILE A 8 -6.56 -4.47 -13.10
CA ILE A 8 -7.20 -3.16 -12.84
C ILE A 8 -8.68 -3.34 -12.47
N PHE A 9 -9.36 -4.29 -13.13
CA PHE A 9 -10.76 -4.60 -12.84
C PHE A 9 -10.94 -5.20 -11.44
N SER A 10 -10.06 -6.10 -11.00
CA SER A 10 -10.07 -6.66 -9.64
C SER A 10 -9.99 -5.57 -8.57
N ILE A 11 -9.19 -4.52 -8.80
CA ILE A 11 -9.10 -3.38 -7.85
C ILE A 11 -10.42 -2.60 -7.82
N ARG A 12 -11.06 -2.38 -8.97
CA ARG A 12 -12.37 -1.69 -9.02
C ARG A 12 -13.46 -2.48 -8.30
N VAL A 13 -13.41 -3.81 -8.39
CA VAL A 13 -14.32 -4.71 -7.67
C VAL A 13 -13.92 -4.89 -6.20
N LYS A 14 -12.75 -4.37 -5.79
CA LYS A 14 -12.19 -4.50 -4.44
C LYS A 14 -11.97 -5.97 -4.03
N ASP A 15 -11.61 -6.81 -5.00
CA ASP A 15 -11.31 -8.23 -4.79
C ASP A 15 -9.78 -8.43 -4.79
N GLN A 16 -9.21 -8.48 -3.59
CA GLN A 16 -7.77 -8.66 -3.39
C GLN A 16 -7.28 -10.03 -3.86
N ASP A 17 -8.03 -11.09 -3.59
CA ASP A 17 -7.63 -12.45 -3.99
C ASP A 17 -7.61 -12.57 -5.53
N ALA A 18 -8.58 -11.97 -6.21
CA ALA A 18 -8.58 -11.92 -7.67
C ALA A 18 -7.43 -11.08 -8.20
N PHE A 19 -7.12 -9.95 -7.56
CA PHE A 19 -5.95 -9.15 -7.92
C PHE A 19 -4.68 -9.97 -7.82
N GLU A 20 -4.46 -10.67 -6.70
CA GLU A 20 -3.27 -11.48 -6.47
C GLU A 20 -3.11 -12.59 -7.51
N ARG A 21 -4.18 -13.36 -7.76
CA ARG A 21 -4.17 -14.43 -8.78
C ARG A 21 -3.83 -13.89 -10.17
N ASN A 22 -4.48 -12.80 -10.57
CA ASN A 22 -4.26 -12.19 -11.89
C ASN A 22 -2.86 -11.58 -11.99
N PHE A 23 -2.36 -10.97 -10.91
CA PHE A 23 -1.01 -10.41 -10.83
C PHE A 23 0.05 -11.49 -10.93
N PHE A 24 -0.08 -12.63 -10.24
CA PHE A 24 0.88 -13.72 -10.35
C PHE A 24 0.99 -14.25 -11.77
N GLN A 25 -0.14 -14.42 -12.47
CA GLN A 25 -0.13 -14.82 -13.88
C GLN A 25 0.58 -13.77 -14.73
N LEU A 26 0.28 -12.49 -14.53
CA LEU A 26 0.91 -11.38 -15.24
C LEU A 26 2.42 -11.28 -14.97
N LYS A 27 2.85 -11.54 -13.73
CA LYS A 27 4.26 -11.49 -13.32
C LYS A 27 5.11 -12.48 -14.11
N VAL A 28 4.61 -13.70 -14.37
CA VAL A 28 5.31 -14.69 -15.21
C VAL A 28 5.57 -14.11 -16.60
N PHE A 29 4.56 -13.45 -17.19
CA PHE A 29 4.74 -12.80 -18.48
C PHE A 29 5.77 -11.67 -18.44
N TYR A 30 5.76 -10.83 -17.40
CA TYR A 30 6.76 -9.74 -17.28
C TYR A 30 8.19 -10.24 -17.06
N MET A 31 8.38 -11.38 -16.39
CA MET A 31 9.72 -11.93 -16.15
C MET A 31 10.24 -12.73 -17.34
N ASP A 32 9.43 -13.62 -17.91
CA ASP A 32 9.88 -14.58 -18.93
C ASP A 32 9.91 -13.98 -20.34
N THR A 33 9.08 -12.97 -20.63
CA THR A 33 8.94 -12.42 -22.00
C THR A 33 9.73 -11.15 -22.26
N ARG A 34 10.53 -10.66 -21.29
CA ARG A 34 11.36 -9.44 -21.42
C ARG A 34 12.34 -9.44 -22.61
N GLY A 35 12.70 -10.61 -23.13
CA GLY A 35 13.54 -10.77 -24.33
C GLY A 35 12.76 -10.89 -25.65
N ILE A 36 11.43 -11.05 -25.60
CA ILE A 36 10.58 -11.34 -26.76
C ILE A 36 9.63 -10.17 -27.04
N LEU A 37 9.14 -9.50 -25.99
CA LEU A 37 8.18 -8.41 -26.08
C LEU A 37 8.77 -7.10 -25.52
N PRO A 38 8.45 -5.95 -26.13
CA PRO A 38 8.79 -4.66 -25.55
C PRO A 38 8.07 -4.47 -24.21
N PRO A 39 8.70 -3.80 -23.23
CA PRO A 39 8.07 -3.55 -21.93
C PRO A 39 6.81 -2.70 -22.09
N SER A 40 5.77 -3.08 -21.36
CA SER A 40 4.50 -2.34 -21.34
C SER A 40 4.69 -1.04 -20.56
N PRO A 41 4.15 0.10 -21.04
CA PRO A 41 4.17 1.34 -20.27
C PRO A 41 3.45 1.20 -18.91
N GLU A 42 2.56 0.21 -18.77
CA GLU A 42 1.78 -0.04 -17.56
C GLU A 42 2.41 -1.07 -16.60
N GLU A 43 3.52 -1.69 -16.99
CA GLU A 43 4.23 -2.69 -16.18
C GLU A 43 4.61 -2.10 -14.81
N TYR A 44 5.30 -0.95 -14.80
CA TYR A 44 5.72 -0.30 -13.55
C TYR A 44 4.53 0.21 -12.70
N ARG A 45 3.41 0.58 -13.33
CA ARG A 45 2.21 0.97 -12.61
C ARG A 45 1.60 -0.21 -11.88
N ILE A 46 1.52 -1.38 -12.52
CA ILE A 46 0.96 -2.59 -11.93
C ILE A 46 1.89 -3.16 -10.86
N LEU A 47 3.21 -3.10 -11.07
CA LEU A 47 4.20 -3.47 -10.06
C LEU A 47 4.07 -2.58 -8.81
N GLY A 48 3.95 -1.26 -8.98
CA GLY A 48 3.71 -0.35 -7.85
C GLY A 48 2.40 -0.63 -7.11
N LEU A 49 1.35 -1.08 -7.81
CA LEU A 49 0.09 -1.51 -7.18
C LEU A 49 0.28 -2.76 -6.33
N ASN A 50 1.07 -3.73 -6.80
CA ASN A 50 1.41 -4.90 -6.00
C ASN A 50 2.27 -4.53 -4.79
N LEU A 51 3.22 -3.61 -4.92
CA LEU A 51 3.99 -3.09 -3.79
C LEU A 51 3.08 -2.46 -2.73
N MET A 52 2.12 -1.64 -3.14
CA MET A 52 1.11 -1.07 -2.24
C MET A 52 0.26 -2.13 -1.54
N ARG A 53 -0.12 -3.20 -2.26
CA ARG A 53 -0.83 -4.32 -1.68
C ARG A 53 -0.01 -5.00 -0.59
N LEU A 54 1.26 -5.30 -0.87
CA LEU A 54 2.14 -5.96 0.09
C LEU A 54 2.33 -5.13 1.37
N LEU A 55 2.42 -3.80 1.24
CA LEU A 55 2.43 -2.89 2.39
C LEU A 55 1.11 -2.93 3.17
N ALA A 56 -0.03 -2.89 2.48
CA ALA A 56 -1.34 -2.96 3.13
C ALA A 56 -1.59 -4.30 3.83
N GLU A 57 -0.99 -5.40 3.36
CA GLU A 57 -1.06 -6.72 4.02
C GLU A 57 0.02 -6.91 5.11
N ASN A 58 0.80 -5.87 5.44
CA ASN A 58 1.94 -5.94 6.36
C ASN A 58 3.01 -7.00 5.96
N ARG A 59 3.12 -7.32 4.66
CA ARG A 59 4.07 -8.30 4.09
C ARG A 59 5.36 -7.61 3.64
N VAL A 60 6.01 -6.90 4.55
CA VAL A 60 7.20 -6.06 4.28
C VAL A 60 8.39 -6.88 3.74
N ALA A 61 8.56 -8.12 4.19
CA ALA A 61 9.62 -9.00 3.68
C ALA A 61 9.47 -9.29 2.17
N GLU A 62 8.24 -9.53 1.73
CA GLU A 62 7.93 -9.77 0.32
C GLU A 62 8.02 -8.47 -0.49
N PHE A 63 7.67 -7.33 0.12
CA PHE A 63 7.87 -6.02 -0.49
C PHE A 63 9.33 -5.82 -0.88
N HIS A 64 10.29 -6.04 0.03
CA HIS A 64 11.71 -5.89 -0.29
C HIS A 64 12.20 -6.93 -1.29
N THR A 65 11.68 -8.16 -1.21
CA THR A 65 12.02 -9.21 -2.18
C THR A 65 11.57 -8.82 -3.59
N GLU A 66 10.34 -8.32 -3.76
CA GLU A 66 9.85 -7.82 -5.04
C GLU A 66 10.65 -6.59 -5.52
N LEU A 67 10.99 -5.68 -4.61
CA LEU A 67 11.76 -4.48 -4.93
C LEU A 67 13.17 -4.81 -5.44
N GLU A 68 13.82 -5.83 -4.88
CA GLU A 68 15.15 -6.28 -5.30
C GLU A 68 15.13 -6.96 -6.69
N LEU A 69 14.01 -7.60 -7.06
CA LEU A 69 13.83 -8.20 -8.38
C LEU A 69 13.67 -7.14 -9.50
N LEU A 70 13.36 -5.90 -9.15
CA LEU A 70 13.15 -4.83 -10.13
C LEU A 70 14.48 -4.30 -10.68
N PRO A 71 14.54 -4.00 -12.00
CA PRO A 71 15.72 -3.38 -12.56
C PRO A 71 15.90 -1.97 -11.97
N PRO A 72 17.15 -1.46 -11.81
CA PRO A 72 17.39 -0.15 -11.19
C PRO A 72 16.64 1.01 -11.86
N ARG A 73 16.41 0.92 -13.19
CA ARG A 73 15.65 1.92 -13.95
C ARG A 73 14.17 2.00 -13.55
N ALA A 74 13.61 0.94 -12.97
CA ALA A 74 12.24 0.92 -12.49
C ALA A 74 12.09 1.72 -11.18
N LEU A 75 13.13 1.81 -10.37
CA LEU A 75 13.12 2.54 -9.10
C LEU A 75 12.92 4.05 -9.30
N ASP A 76 13.32 4.58 -10.45
CA ASP A 76 13.10 5.98 -10.84
C ASP A 76 11.63 6.26 -11.22
N HIS A 77 10.79 5.23 -11.38
CA HIS A 77 9.40 5.41 -11.78
C HIS A 77 8.58 6.01 -10.63
N PRO A 78 7.77 7.07 -10.87
CA PRO A 78 7.00 7.76 -9.81
C PRO A 78 6.15 6.84 -8.94
N CYS A 79 5.51 5.82 -9.54
CA CYS A 79 4.68 4.87 -8.79
C CYS A 79 5.46 3.99 -7.81
N ILE A 80 6.67 3.55 -8.19
CA ILE A 80 7.51 2.70 -7.34
C ILE A 80 8.15 3.55 -6.25
N LYS A 81 8.66 4.73 -6.62
CA LYS A 81 9.20 5.68 -5.67
C LYS A 81 8.18 6.07 -4.60
N TYR A 82 6.92 6.30 -5.00
CA TYR A 82 5.83 6.58 -4.07
C TYR A 82 5.61 5.43 -3.07
N ALA A 83 5.59 4.17 -3.53
CA ALA A 83 5.46 3.02 -2.63
C ALA A 83 6.64 2.90 -1.64
N VAL A 84 7.87 3.18 -2.08
CA VAL A 84 9.07 3.18 -1.22
C VAL A 84 9.03 4.31 -0.19
N GLU A 85 8.64 5.52 -0.58
CA GLU A 85 8.51 6.65 0.35
C GLU A 85 7.44 6.40 1.42
N LEU A 86 6.36 5.72 1.06
CA LEU A 86 5.32 5.30 2.01
C LEU A 86 5.82 4.21 2.96
N GLU A 87 6.53 3.22 2.44
CA GLU A 87 7.15 2.16 3.24
C GLU A 87 8.16 2.73 4.25
N GLN A 88 9.01 3.67 3.83
CA GLN A 88 9.92 4.37 4.75
C GLN A 88 9.15 5.15 5.81
N SER A 89 8.09 5.85 5.42
CA SER A 89 7.24 6.59 6.37
C SER A 89 6.54 5.65 7.36
N PHE A 90 6.19 4.44 6.93
CA PHE A 90 5.63 3.38 7.76
C PHE A 90 6.66 2.86 8.78
N MET A 91 7.88 2.52 8.34
CA MET A 91 8.96 2.08 9.23
C MET A 91 9.43 3.16 10.21
N GLU A 92 9.49 4.41 9.77
CA GLU A 92 9.87 5.56 10.62
C GLU A 92 8.75 5.98 11.59
N GLY A 93 7.54 5.41 11.47
CA GLY A 93 6.36 5.84 12.24
C GLY A 93 5.91 7.27 11.94
N THR A 94 6.36 7.85 10.84
CA THR A 94 6.05 9.25 10.46
C THR A 94 4.78 9.29 9.64
N TYR A 95 3.67 8.93 10.26
CA TYR A 95 2.37 8.77 9.60
C TYR A 95 1.77 10.09 9.06
N ASN A 96 2.28 11.25 9.51
CA ASN A 96 1.89 12.56 8.99
C ASN A 96 2.24 12.71 7.49
N ARG A 97 3.19 11.91 6.99
CA ARG A 97 3.50 11.86 5.55
C ARG A 97 2.47 11.06 4.77
N LEU A 98 1.75 10.11 5.36
CA LEU A 98 0.71 9.32 4.70
C LEU A 98 -0.53 10.16 4.40
N THR A 99 -0.93 11.03 5.33
CA THR A 99 -2.06 11.95 5.12
C THR A 99 -1.78 12.94 3.99
N ASN A 100 -0.54 13.43 3.89
CA ASN A 100 -0.09 14.23 2.75
C ASN A 100 0.09 13.37 1.48
N GLY A 101 0.59 12.15 1.62
CA GLY A 101 0.77 11.17 0.54
C GLY A 101 -0.55 10.83 -0.16
N ARG A 102 -1.65 10.76 0.59
CA ARG A 102 -3.01 10.58 0.05
C ARG A 102 -3.42 11.66 -0.96
N GLN A 103 -2.82 12.86 -0.89
CA GLN A 103 -3.02 13.93 -1.89
C GLN A 103 -2.03 13.85 -3.05
N ALA A 104 -0.88 13.20 -2.87
CA ALA A 104 0.17 13.02 -3.86
C ALA A 104 0.02 11.72 -4.68
N VAL A 105 -1.13 11.04 -4.57
CA VAL A 105 -1.38 9.76 -5.22
C VAL A 105 -1.25 9.89 -6.75
N PRO A 106 -0.36 9.13 -7.41
CA PRO A 106 -0.15 9.23 -8.85
C PRO A 106 -1.36 8.82 -9.70
N HIS A 107 -2.21 7.93 -9.18
CA HIS A 107 -3.35 7.37 -9.92
C HIS A 107 -4.47 6.90 -8.98
N GLU A 108 -5.74 7.12 -9.35
CA GLU A 108 -6.92 6.79 -8.52
C GLU A 108 -6.97 5.32 -8.07
N THR A 109 -6.39 4.42 -8.85
CA THR A 109 -6.32 2.98 -8.54
C THR A 109 -5.56 2.68 -7.24
N TYR A 110 -4.65 3.57 -6.83
CA TYR A 110 -3.89 3.43 -5.58
C TYR A 110 -4.72 3.83 -4.35
N LEU A 111 -5.80 4.60 -4.52
CA LEU A 111 -6.63 5.06 -3.39
C LEU A 111 -7.20 3.90 -2.59
N TYR A 112 -7.60 2.82 -3.27
CA TYR A 112 -8.10 1.62 -2.60
C TYR A 112 -7.05 1.03 -1.64
N PHE A 113 -5.84 0.76 -2.11
CA PHE A 113 -4.78 0.22 -1.24
C PHE A 113 -4.29 1.23 -0.21
N MET A 114 -4.34 2.54 -0.50
CA MET A 114 -4.04 3.58 0.49
C MET A 114 -5.04 3.58 1.64
N ASP A 115 -6.32 3.34 1.37
CA ASP A 115 -7.35 3.28 2.40
C ASP A 115 -7.13 2.05 3.30
N LEU A 116 -6.84 0.89 2.71
CA LEU A 116 -6.51 -0.33 3.45
C LEU A 116 -5.21 -0.19 4.28
N LEU A 117 -4.18 0.43 3.69
CA LEU A 117 -2.94 0.71 4.40
C LEU A 117 -3.18 1.65 5.60
N ALA A 118 -4.03 2.66 5.44
CA ALA A 118 -4.37 3.56 6.53
C ALA A 118 -5.15 2.86 7.66
N GLU A 119 -5.94 1.83 7.36
CA GLU A 119 -6.57 0.97 8.37
C GLU A 119 -5.52 0.13 9.10
N THR A 120 -4.70 -0.61 8.37
CA THR A 120 -3.62 -1.46 8.93
C THR A 120 -2.67 -0.67 9.84
N ILE A 121 -2.33 0.56 9.45
CA ILE A 121 -1.47 1.44 10.25
C ILE A 121 -2.15 1.87 11.55
N ARG A 122 -3.46 2.13 11.53
CA ARG A 122 -4.17 2.47 12.76
C ARG A 122 -4.18 1.30 13.72
N ASP A 123 -4.35 0.09 13.21
CA ASP A 123 -4.33 -1.14 14.01
C ASP A 123 -2.94 -1.36 14.65
N GLU A 124 -1.87 -1.21 13.88
CA GLU A 124 -0.49 -1.27 14.40
C GLU A 124 -0.20 -0.18 15.46
N ILE A 125 -0.67 1.05 15.24
CA ILE A 125 -0.55 2.13 16.23
C ILE A 125 -1.35 1.78 17.49
N ALA A 126 -2.57 1.24 17.36
CA ALA A 126 -3.42 0.87 18.49
C ALA A 126 -2.78 -0.26 19.31
N ASP A 127 -2.25 -1.29 18.65
CA ASP A 127 -1.55 -2.41 19.28
C ASP A 127 -0.29 -1.93 20.02
N CYS A 128 0.51 -1.07 19.40
CA CYS A 128 1.68 -0.48 20.05
C CYS A 128 1.29 0.42 21.23
N SER A 129 0.20 1.18 21.10
CA SER A 129 -0.29 2.08 22.15
C SER A 129 -0.74 1.30 23.38
N GLY A 130 -1.43 0.18 23.19
CA GLY A 130 -1.89 -0.68 24.28
C GLY A 130 -0.74 -1.35 25.05
N GLN A 131 0.42 -1.53 24.42
CA GLN A 131 1.62 -2.03 25.10
C GLN A 131 2.43 -0.92 25.77
N ALA A 132 2.41 0.30 25.21
CA ALA A 132 3.24 1.41 25.68
C ALA A 132 2.60 2.21 26.84
N TYR A 133 1.28 2.28 26.90
CA TYR A 133 0.57 3.14 27.85
C TYR A 133 -0.53 2.37 28.60
N ASP A 134 -0.50 2.45 29.93
CA ASP A 134 -1.60 1.92 30.76
C ASP A 134 -2.89 2.76 30.61
N HIS A 135 -2.73 4.07 30.38
CA HIS A 135 -3.82 5.02 30.20
C HIS A 135 -3.41 6.10 29.19
N LEU A 136 -4.30 6.39 28.22
CA LEU A 136 -4.08 7.41 27.20
C LEU A 136 -5.24 8.40 27.17
N PRO A 137 -5.01 9.72 27.28
CA PRO A 137 -6.05 10.73 27.12
C PRO A 137 -6.67 10.68 25.71
N VAL A 138 -7.99 10.88 25.63
CA VAL A 138 -8.77 10.81 24.38
C VAL A 138 -8.23 11.78 23.32
N ASP A 139 -7.80 12.98 23.73
CA ASP A 139 -7.24 13.98 22.80
C ASP A 139 -5.90 13.57 22.19
N ASP A 140 -5.07 12.88 22.95
CA ASP A 140 -3.76 12.41 22.48
C ASP A 140 -3.93 11.15 21.62
N ALA A 141 -4.82 10.23 22.02
CA ALA A 141 -5.24 9.09 21.22
C ALA A 141 -5.79 9.53 19.85
N ARG A 142 -6.62 10.58 19.83
CA ARG A 142 -7.18 11.15 18.60
C ARG A 142 -6.11 11.67 17.65
N LYS A 143 -5.12 12.40 18.17
CA LYS A 143 -4.00 12.93 17.36
C LYS A 143 -3.11 11.79 16.86
N MET A 144 -2.85 10.81 17.70
CA MET A 144 -1.97 9.68 17.39
C MET A 144 -2.56 8.75 16.33
N LEU A 145 -3.85 8.43 16.43
CA LEU A 145 -4.58 7.60 15.45
C LEU A 145 -5.13 8.41 14.24
N MET A 146 -4.84 9.71 14.19
CA MET A 146 -5.20 10.61 13.08
C MET A 146 -6.70 10.68 12.77
N PHE A 147 -7.55 10.56 13.79
CA PHE A 147 -8.99 10.70 13.62
C PHE A 147 -9.41 12.17 13.50
N SER A 148 -10.23 12.46 12.49
CA SER A 148 -10.78 13.81 12.27
C SER A 148 -11.87 14.19 13.28
N SER A 149 -12.53 13.20 13.89
CA SER A 149 -13.62 13.38 14.85
C SER A 149 -13.45 12.45 16.04
N GLU A 150 -13.77 12.94 17.22
CA GLU A 150 -13.80 12.18 18.47
C GLU A 150 -14.83 11.04 18.43
N GLN A 151 -15.94 11.21 17.70
CA GLN A 151 -16.96 10.16 17.54
C GLN A 151 -16.41 8.92 16.84
N LYS A 152 -15.57 9.09 15.81
CA LYS A 152 -14.95 7.96 15.09
C LYS A 152 -13.92 7.23 15.95
N LEU A 153 -13.23 7.97 16.81
CA LEU A 153 -12.31 7.37 17.78
C LEU A 153 -13.09 6.50 18.79
N LEU A 154 -14.22 7.01 19.30
CA LEU A 154 -15.05 6.25 20.26
C LEU A 154 -15.67 5.01 19.62
N GLU A 155 -16.10 5.08 18.36
CA GLU A 155 -16.55 3.89 17.60
C GLU A 155 -15.42 2.86 17.49
N TYR A 156 -14.21 3.28 17.11
CA TYR A 156 -13.04 2.40 16.98
C TYR A 156 -12.60 1.76 18.31
N ILE A 157 -12.71 2.47 19.44
CA ILE A 157 -12.40 1.93 20.77
C ILE A 157 -13.48 0.95 21.25
N SER A 158 -14.72 1.07 20.75
CA SER A 158 -15.84 0.21 21.14
C SER A 158 -15.93 -1.10 20.36
N GLU A 159 -15.17 -1.22 19.27
CA GLU A 159 -15.02 -2.43 18.45
C GLU A 159 -14.06 -3.42 19.12
#